data_AF-A0A958N370-F1
#
_entry.id   AF-A0A958N370-F1
#
_cell.length_a   1.000
_cell.length_b   1.000
_cell.length_c   1.000
_cell.angle_alpha   90.00
_cell.angle_beta   90.00
_cell.angle_gamma   90.00
#
_symmetry.space_group_name_H-M   'P 1'
#
loop_
_entity.id
_entity.type
_entity.pdbx_description
1 polymer ?
#
loop_
_entity_poly.entity_id
_entity_poly.type
_entity_poly.pdbx_seq_one_letter_code
_entity_poly.pdbx_strand_id
1 'polypeptide(L)'
;MTFAWYGHLKNLNSKPLFLVIIISWGIAFFEYCFQVPGNRIGFTYFTLPQLKIIQEVITLLVFMGFAIFYMEVKPSLNFLWASFCLIGAVFFIFKEGVNQ
;
A
#
# COMPACT_ATOMS: atom_id res chain seq x y z
N MET A 1 4.17 -2.30 -2.40
CA MET A 1 3.77 -3.28 -3.44
C MET A 1 3.02 -2.63 -4.60
N THR A 2 2.99 -1.30 -4.69
CA THR A 2 2.16 -0.59 -5.67
C THR A 2 2.70 -0.77 -7.09
N PHE A 3 4.01 -0.66 -7.28
CA PHE A 3 4.60 -0.77 -8.62
C PHE A 3 4.57 -2.20 -9.15
N ALA A 4 4.89 -3.20 -8.32
CA ALA A 4 4.84 -4.60 -8.74
C ALA A 4 3.43 -5.02 -9.21
N TRP A 5 2.39 -4.48 -8.59
CA TRP A 5 0.99 -4.82 -8.89
C TRP A 5 0.38 -4.02 -10.03
N TYR A 6 0.68 -2.72 -10.14
CA TYR A 6 -0.03 -1.83 -11.08
C TYR A 6 0.87 -1.20 -12.14
N GLY A 7 2.19 -1.13 -11.92
CA GLY A 7 3.13 -0.45 -12.83
C GLY A 7 3.13 -1.03 -14.24
N HIS A 8 3.00 -2.36 -14.33
CA HIS A 8 2.96 -3.07 -15.62
C HIS A 8 1.69 -2.78 -16.43
N LEU A 9 0.61 -2.31 -15.81
CA LEU A 9 -0.65 -1.98 -16.50
C LEU A 9 -0.50 -0.77 -17.43
N LYS A 10 0.40 0.16 -17.12
CA LYS A 10 0.69 1.31 -17.98
C LYS A 10 1.70 0.96 -19.07
N ASN A 11 2.81 0.31 -18.68
CA ASN A 11 4.00 0.23 -19.55
C ASN A 11 4.21 -1.12 -20.23
N LEU A 12 3.57 -2.20 -19.73
CA LEU A 12 3.82 -3.57 -20.16
C LEU A 12 2.53 -4.35 -20.44
N ASN A 13 1.40 -3.66 -20.62
CA ASN A 13 0.09 -4.30 -20.81
C ASN A 13 -0.02 -5.18 -22.06
N SER A 14 0.79 -4.90 -23.08
CA SER A 14 0.88 -5.63 -24.35
C SER A 14 2.00 -6.67 -24.36
N LYS A 15 2.77 -6.79 -23.28
CA LYS A 15 3.87 -7.75 -23.18
C LYS A 15 3.37 -9.13 -22.76
N PRO A 16 4.10 -10.21 -23.11
CA PRO A 16 3.74 -11.56 -22.67
C PRO A 16 3.66 -11.65 -21.14
N LEU A 17 2.63 -12.34 -20.64
CA LEU A 17 2.35 -12.45 -19.20
C LEU A 17 3.55 -12.98 -18.40
N PHE A 18 4.27 -13.95 -18.93
CA PHE A 18 5.45 -14.52 -18.28
C PHE A 18 6.54 -13.46 -18.01
N LEU A 19 6.78 -12.58 -18.98
CA LEU A 19 7.74 -11.49 -18.83
C LEU A 19 7.26 -10.48 -17.77
N VAL A 20 5.98 -10.15 -17.78
CA VAL A 20 5.37 -9.25 -16.78
C VAL A 20 5.53 -9.82 -15.37
N ILE A 21 5.26 -11.11 -15.17
CA ILE A 21 5.40 -11.76 -13.86
C ILE A 21 6.84 -11.68 -13.34
N ILE A 22 7.83 -11.99 -14.18
CA ILE A 22 9.25 -11.94 -13.77
C ILE A 22 9.65 -10.51 -13.38
N ILE A 23 9.27 -9.52 -14.18
CA ILE A 23 9.57 -8.12 -13.88
C ILE A 23 8.87 -7.68 -12.59
N SER A 24 7.59 -8.01 -12.42
CA SER A 24 6.83 -7.71 -11.20
C SER A 24 7.44 -8.35 -9.96
N TRP A 25 7.94 -9.59 -10.05
CA TRP A 25 8.68 -10.23 -8.95
C TRP A 25 9.98 -9.50 -8.62
N GLY A 26 10.74 -9.08 -9.64
CA GLY A 26 11.94 -8.27 -9.46
C GLY A 26 11.66 -6.96 -8.72
N ILE A 27 10.57 -6.27 -9.07
CA ILE A 27 10.15 -5.04 -8.38
C ILE A 27 9.66 -5.35 -6.95
N ALA A 28 8.86 -6.40 -6.79
CA ALA A 28 8.34 -6.80 -5.48
C ALA A 28 9.46 -7.10 -4.48
N PHE A 29 10.58 -7.68 -4.93
CA PHE A 29 11.76 -7.89 -4.09
C PHE A 29 12.23 -6.59 -3.43
N PHE A 30 12.41 -5.52 -4.21
CA PHE A 30 12.83 -4.22 -3.66
C PHE A 30 11.77 -3.59 -2.77
N GLU A 31 10.49 -3.70 -3.12
CA GLU A 31 9.40 -3.23 -2.26
C GLU A 31 9.39 -3.97 -0.90
N TYR A 32 9.69 -5.28 -0.89
CA TYR A 32 9.83 -6.06 0.34
C TYR A 32 11.04 -5.64 1.17
N CYS A 33 12.15 -5.23 0.55
CA CYS A 33 13.32 -4.73 1.27
C CYS A 33 12.99 -3.53 2.17
N PHE A 34 11.95 -2.74 1.86
CA PHE A 34 11.47 -1.67 2.73
C PHE A 34 10.36 -2.13 3.67
N GLN A 35 9.39 -2.89 3.18
CA GLN A 35 8.23 -3.30 3.96
C GLN A 35 8.59 -4.25 5.11
N VAL A 36 9.48 -5.22 4.89
CA VAL A 36 9.81 -6.22 5.91
C VAL A 36 10.54 -5.60 7.12
N PRO A 37 11.60 -4.78 6.95
CA PRO A 37 12.22 -4.09 8.08
C PRO A 37 11.27 -3.11 8.76
N GLY A 38 10.48 -2.35 7.98
CA GLY A 38 9.50 -1.40 8.52
C GLY A 38 8.46 -2.09 9.42
N ASN A 39 7.93 -3.24 9.00
CA ASN A 39 6.99 -4.02 9.81
C ASN A 39 7.66 -4.60 11.06
N ARG A 40 8.91 -5.07 10.97
CA ARG A 40 9.65 -5.59 12.13
C ARG A 40 9.89 -4.52 13.18
N ILE A 41 10.29 -3.32 12.76
CA ILE A 41 10.46 -2.17 13.66
C ILE A 41 9.10 -1.74 14.22
N GLY A 42 8.06 -1.64 13.38
CA GLY A 42 6.72 -1.26 13.84
C GLY A 42 6.15 -2.22 14.90
N PHE A 43 6.43 -3.52 14.77
CA PHE A 43 5.99 -4.54 15.71
C PHE A 43 6.63 -4.43 17.11
N THR A 44 7.69 -3.62 17.29
CA THR A 44 8.22 -3.33 18.64
C THR A 44 7.41 -2.28 19.39
N TYR A 45 6.54 -1.53 18.69
CA TYR A 45 5.74 -0.43 19.25
C TYR A 45 4.24 -0.66 19.17
N PHE A 46 3.78 -1.41 18.15
CA PHE A 46 2.36 -1.60 17.83
C PHE A 46 1.96 -3.06 17.86
N THR A 47 0.70 -3.33 18.19
CA THR A 47 0.11 -4.68 18.04
C THR A 47 -0.05 -5.04 16.57
N LEU A 48 -0.22 -6.33 16.26
CA LEU A 48 -0.42 -6.79 14.88
C LEU A 48 -1.59 -6.08 14.18
N PRO A 49 -2.78 -5.88 14.81
CA PRO A 49 -3.88 -5.14 14.19
C PRO A 49 -3.54 -3.67 13.92
N GLN A 50 -2.88 -2.99 14.86
CA GLN A 50 -2.46 -1.60 14.70
C GLN A 50 -1.46 -1.44 13.55
N LEU A 51 -0.48 -2.34 13.49
CA LEU A 51 0.52 -2.36 12.42
C LEU A 51 -0.13 -2.56 11.05
N LYS A 52 -1.14 -3.43 10.97
CA LYS A 52 -1.89 -3.67 9.73
C LYS A 52 -2.63 -2.43 9.26
N ILE A 53 -3.32 -1.72 10.16
CA ILE A 53 -4.03 -0.49 9.79
C ILE A 53 -3.07 0.62 9.36
N ILE A 54 -1.95 0.79 10.07
CA ILE A 54 -0.90 1.74 9.65
C ILE A 54 -0.43 1.40 8.23
N GLN A 55 -0.20 0.13 7.94
CA GLN A 55 0.21 -0.31 6.61
C GLN A 55 -0.86 -0.02 5.54
N GLU A 56 -2.14 -0.21 5.83
CA GLU A 56 -3.23 0.12 4.89
C GLU A 56 -3.28 1.63 4.61
N VAL A 57 -3.14 2.47 5.65
CA VAL A 57 -3.07 3.93 5.48
C VAL A 57 -1.88 4.32 4.59
N ILE A 58 -0.69 3.83 4.88
CA ILE A 58 0.52 4.10 4.08
C ILE A 58 0.32 3.61 2.64
N THR A 59 -0.27 2.43 2.46
CA THR A 59 -0.48 1.84 1.13
C THR A 59 -1.46 2.66 0.31
N LEU A 60 -2.55 3.15 0.91
CA LEU A 60 -3.51 4.01 0.21
C LEU A 60 -2.90 5.37 -0.15
N LEU A 61 -2.08 5.96 0.73
CA LEU A 61 -1.37 7.21 0.43
C LEU A 61 -0.38 7.04 -0.73
N VAL A 62 0.46 6.01 -0.68
CA VAL A 62 1.41 5.70 -1.76
C VAL A 62 0.68 5.35 -3.05
N PHE A 63 -0.41 4.58 -2.98
CA PHE A 63 -1.25 4.26 -4.12
C PHE A 63 -1.89 5.50 -4.74
N MET A 64 -2.38 6.44 -3.93
CA MET A 64 -2.98 7.68 -4.43
C MET A 64 -1.96 8.53 -5.18
N GLY A 65 -0.75 8.69 -4.63
CA GLY A 65 0.35 9.36 -5.33
C GLY A 65 0.70 8.65 -6.64
N PHE A 66 0.82 7.32 -6.61
CA PHE A 66 1.04 6.52 -7.82
C PHE A 66 -0.09 6.69 -8.85
N ALA A 67 -1.35 6.67 -8.43
CA ALA A 67 -2.49 6.80 -9.32
C ALA A 67 -2.51 8.18 -10.01
N ILE A 68 -2.24 9.26 -9.27
CA ILE A 68 -2.25 10.62 -9.81
C ILE A 68 -1.02 10.89 -10.67
N PHE A 69 0.18 10.61 -10.16
CA PHE A 69 1.42 11.01 -10.84
C PHE A 69 1.89 10.01 -11.89
N TYR A 70 1.72 8.71 -11.65
CA TYR A 70 2.17 7.68 -12.59
C TYR A 70 1.05 7.19 -13.51
N MET A 71 -0.16 6.92 -13.00
CA MET A 71 -1.28 6.46 -13.83
C MET A 71 -2.10 7.60 -14.45
N GLU A 72 -1.81 8.86 -14.12
CA GLU A 72 -2.51 10.06 -14.61
C GLU A 72 -4.04 10.02 -14.33
N VAL A 73 -4.44 9.34 -13.26
CA VAL A 73 -5.83 9.28 -12.81
C VAL A 73 -6.20 10.60 -12.15
N LYS A 74 -7.30 11.21 -12.60
CA LYS A 74 -7.81 12.43 -11.99
C LYS A 74 -8.22 12.17 -10.54
N PRO A 75 -7.76 12.97 -9.56
CA PRO A 75 -8.18 12.83 -8.19
C PRO A 75 -9.70 13.00 -8.10
N SER A 76 -10.35 11.96 -7.59
CA SER A 76 -11.80 11.92 -7.35
C SER A 76 -12.11 12.20 -5.89
N LEU A 77 -13.28 12.79 -5.63
CA LEU A 77 -13.82 12.96 -4.28
C LEU A 77 -13.96 11.63 -3.53
N ASN A 78 -14.03 10.51 -4.26
CA ASN A 78 -14.03 9.16 -3.67
C ASN A 78 -12.75 8.87 -2.87
N PHE A 79 -11.59 9.40 -3.27
CA PHE A 79 -10.35 9.25 -2.49
C PHE A 79 -10.41 9.99 -1.17
N LEU A 80 -11.10 11.13 -1.13
CA LEU A 80 -11.32 11.89 0.10
C LEU A 80 -12.23 11.10 1.06
N TRP A 81 -13.33 10.54 0.55
CA TRP A 81 -14.22 9.68 1.34
C TRP A 81 -13.51 8.43 1.86
N ALA A 82 -12.71 7.76 1.02
CA ALA A 82 -11.89 6.63 1.44
C ALA A 82 -10.90 7.03 2.55
N SER A 83 -10.32 8.23 2.47
CA SER A 83 -9.40 8.75 3.49
C SER A 83 -10.12 8.98 4.83
N PHE A 84 -11.35 9.51 4.82
CA PHE A 84 -12.17 9.62 6.03
C PHE A 84 -12.52 8.26 6.64
N CYS A 85 -12.86 7.26 5.82
CA CYS A 85 -13.08 5.90 6.31
C CYS A 85 -11.84 5.30 6.98
N LEU A 86 -10.64 5.53 6.42
CA LEU A 86 -9.39 5.09 7.02
C LEU A 86 -9.10 5.79 8.35
N ILE A 87 -9.37 7.09 8.48
CA ILE A 87 -9.25 7.80 9.75
C ILE A 87 -10.16 7.15 10.81
N GLY A 88 -11.39 6.77 10.44
CA GLY A 88 -12.26 5.99 11.31
C GLY A 88 -11.65 4.65 11.71
N ALA A 89 -11.08 3.90 10.77
CA ALA A 89 -10.42 2.62 11.05
C ALA A 89 -9.24 2.77 12.02
N VAL A 90 -8.41 3.81 11.84
CA VAL A 90 -7.33 4.16 12.77
C VAL A 90 -7.90 4.47 14.15
N PHE A 91 -8.94 5.30 14.24
CA PHE A 91 -9.55 5.64 15.52
C PHE A 91 -10.05 4.39 16.27
N PHE A 92 -10.78 3.50 15.61
CA PHE A 92 -11.34 2.31 16.28
C PHE A 92 -10.25 1.33 16.77
N ILE A 93 -9.25 1.05 15.94
CA ILE A 93 -8.19 0.08 16.26
C ILE A 93 -7.22 0.61 17.34
N PHE A 94 -7.11 1.93 17.49
CA PHE A 94 -6.29 2.55 18.53
C PHE A 94 -7.09 2.95 19.79
N LYS A 95 -8.43 2.98 19.72
CA LYS A 95 -9.30 3.33 20.85
C LYS A 95 -9.46 2.20 21.85
N GLU A 96 -9.66 0.97 21.37
CA GLU A 96 -9.62 -0.17 22.27
C GLU A 96 -8.17 -0.41 22.68
N GLY A 97 -7.94 -0.53 23.98
CA GLY A 97 -6.72 -1.13 24.50
C GLY A 97 -6.69 -2.59 24.04
N VAL A 98 -6.36 -2.81 22.78
CA VAL A 98 -6.04 -4.12 22.23
C VAL A 98 -4.79 -4.53 23.00
N ASN A 99 -5.02 -5.26 24.10
CA ASN A 99 -3.97 -5.80 24.93
C ASN A 99 -2.98 -6.53 24.02
N GLN A 100 -1.70 -6.24 24.21
CA GLN A 100 -0.59 -6.80 23.43
C GLN A 100 -0.63 -8.33 23.43
#